data_AF-A0A955CAQ9-F1
#
_entry.id   AF-A0A955CAQ9-F1
#
_cell.length_a   1.000
_cell.length_b   1.000
_cell.length_c   1.000
_cell.angle_alpha   90.00
_cell.angle_beta   90.00
_cell.angle_gamma   90.00
#
_symmetry.space_group_name_H-M   'P 1'
#
loop_
_entity.id
_entity.type
_entity.pdbx_description
1 polymer ?
#
loop_
_entity_poly.entity_id
_entity_poly.type
_entity_poly.pdbx_seq_one_letter_code
_entity_poly.pdbx_strand_id
1 'polypeptide(L)'
;MKTLDRYILRSFIVNYIFAMTILVGLYVVLDLFVNLDEFTNQPSSGVMQTIERIVDFYGHNLFMYFAQLSGVISVVAACFTLGRLHSSNELTAILSAGASLYRVATPILLAGL
;
A
#
# COMPACT_ATOMS: atom_id res chain seq x y z
N MET A 1 -11.08 -1.21 25.28
CA MET A 1 -10.83 -0.60 23.96
C MET A 1 -11.93 -1.00 23.01
N LYS A 2 -12.52 -0.03 22.32
CA LYS A 2 -13.82 -0.12 21.65
C LYS A 2 -13.73 -1.11 20.48
N THR A 3 -14.68 -2.04 20.37
CA THR A 3 -14.77 -3.03 19.27
C THR A 3 -14.69 -2.38 17.89
N LEU A 4 -15.21 -1.15 17.76
CA LEU A 4 -15.12 -0.31 16.58
C LEU A 4 -13.67 0.01 16.16
N ASP A 5 -12.80 0.40 17.09
CA ASP A 5 -11.41 0.76 16.79
C ASP A 5 -10.64 -0.46 16.25
N ARG A 6 -10.86 -1.63 16.86
CA ARG A 6 -10.23 -2.88 16.41
C ARG A 6 -10.70 -3.30 15.01
N TYR A 7 -11.96 -3.06 14.71
CA TYR A 7 -12.52 -3.34 13.38
C TYR A 7 -11.93 -2.41 12.31
N ILE A 8 -11.89 -1.10 12.58
CA ILE A 8 -11.31 -0.10 11.67
C ILE A 8 -9.82 -0.40 11.45
N LEU A 9 -9.07 -0.73 12.51
CA LEU A 9 -7.66 -1.08 12.41
C LEU A 9 -7.43 -2.34 11.56
N ARG A 10 -8.25 -3.38 11.73
CA ARG A 10 -8.15 -4.60 10.92
C ARG A 10 -8.45 -4.32 9.45
N SER A 11 -9.48 -3.52 9.15
CA SER A 11 -9.80 -3.13 7.77
C SER A 11 -8.69 -2.26 7.17
N PHE A 12 -8.08 -1.38 7.97
CA PHE A 12 -6.94 -0.57 7.56
C PHE A 12 -5.74 -1.43 7.17
N ILE A 13 -5.35 -2.40 8.00
CA ILE A 13 -4.21 -3.29 7.72
C ILE A 13 -4.44 -4.10 6.43
N VAL A 14 -5.66 -4.62 6.22
CA VAL A 14 -5.99 -5.36 4.99
C VAL A 14 -5.87 -4.46 3.76
N ASN A 15 -6.43 -3.24 3.84
CA ASN A 15 -6.33 -2.27 2.75
C ASN A 15 -4.89 -1.79 2.53
N TYR A 16 -4.09 -1.69 3.59
CA TYR A 16 -2.68 -1.31 3.52
C TYR A 16 -1.86 -2.35 2.74
N ILE A 17 -2.03 -3.64 3.04
CA ILE A 17 -1.36 -4.72 2.30
C ILE A 17 -1.79 -4.73 0.82
N PHE A 18 -3.07 -4.49 0.56
CA PHE A 18 -3.59 -4.42 -0.80
C PHE A 18 -2.99 -3.24 -1.58
N ALA A 19 -2.99 -2.05 -0.98
CA ALA A 19 -2.39 -0.84 -1.56
C ALA A 19 -0.88 -0.99 -1.77
N MET A 20 -0.18 -1.61 -0.82
CA MET A 20 1.25 -1.94 -0.93
C MET A 20 1.50 -2.84 -2.13
N THR A 21 0.71 -3.89 -2.32
CA THR A 21 0.88 -4.83 -3.44
C THR A 21 0.67 -4.13 -4.78
N ILE A 22 -0.35 -3.28 -4.89
CA ILE A 22 -0.66 -2.52 -6.11
C ILE A 22 0.45 -1.50 -6.41
N LEU A 23 0.88 -0.71 -5.43
CA LEU A 23 1.89 0.33 -5.63
C LEU A 23 3.25 -0.26 -5.96
N VAL A 24 3.65 -1.35 -5.29
CA VAL A 24 4.89 -2.07 -5.63
C VAL A 24 4.78 -2.68 -7.02
N GLY A 25 3.65 -3.30 -7.37
CA GLY A 25 3.43 -3.85 -8.72
C GLY A 25 3.51 -2.77 -9.81
N LEU A 26 2.87 -1.62 -9.59
CA LEU A 26 2.95 -0.47 -10.48
C LEU A 26 4.39 0.03 -10.61
N TYR A 27 5.13 0.11 -9.51
CA TYR A 27 6.53 0.52 -9.51
C TYR A 27 7.40 -0.42 -10.35
N VAL A 28 7.27 -1.74 -10.15
CA VAL A 28 8.01 -2.75 -10.92
C VAL A 28 7.70 -2.64 -12.41
N VAL A 29 6.44 -2.43 -12.78
CA VAL A 29 6.06 -2.24 -14.20
C VAL A 29 6.66 -0.96 -14.77
N LEU A 30 6.63 0.15 -14.03
CA LEU A 30 7.25 1.41 -14.45
C LEU A 30 8.77 1.29 -14.60
N ASP A 31 9.43 0.67 -13.62
CA ASP A 31 10.87 0.42 -13.63
C ASP A 31 11.25 -0.47 -14.81
N LEU A 32 10.46 -1.52 -15.07
CA LEU A 32 10.63 -2.34 -16.27
C LEU A 32 10.53 -1.48 -17.52
N PHE A 33 9.47 -0.68 -17.66
CA PHE A 33 9.24 0.21 -18.82
C PHE A 33 10.37 1.21 -19.05
N VAL A 34 10.89 1.82 -17.99
CA VAL A 34 11.99 2.80 -18.06
C VAL A 34 13.30 2.13 -18.47
N ASN A 35 13.57 0.92 -17.95
CA ASN A 35 14.79 0.18 -18.24
C ASN A 35 14.69 -0.72 -19.49
N LEU A 36 13.55 -0.75 -20.20
CA LEU A 36 13.34 -1.59 -21.41
C LEU A 36 14.44 -1.36 -22.46
N ASP A 37 14.90 -0.12 -22.61
CA ASP A 37 15.96 0.24 -23.57
C ASP A 37 17.33 -0.31 -23.17
N GLU A 38 17.60 -0.40 -21.86
CA GLU A 38 18.87 -0.90 -21.32
C GLU A 38 18.96 -2.43 -21.41
N PHE A 39 17.82 -3.14 -21.29
CA PHE A 39 17.74 -4.58 -21.50
C PHE A 39 17.75 -5.01 -22.97
N THR A 40 17.29 -4.16 -23.89
CA THR A 40 17.26 -4.49 -25.32
C THR A 40 18.65 -4.40 -25.97
N ASN A 41 19.59 -3.67 -25.35
CA ASN A 41 20.92 -3.39 -25.91
C ASN A 41 22.09 -4.24 -25.34
N GLN A 42 21.85 -5.14 -24.37
CA GLN A 42 22.91 -6.00 -23.83
C GLN A 42 22.82 -7.44 -24.35
N PRO A 43 23.78 -7.90 -25.19
CA PRO A 43 23.88 -9.29 -25.57
C PRO A 43 24.49 -10.06 -24.40
N SER A 44 23.87 -11.16 -24.00
CA SER A 44 24.47 -12.22 -23.18
C SER A 44 24.39 -12.07 -21.65
N SER A 45 23.23 -12.39 -21.08
CA SER A 45 23.16 -13.26 -19.89
C SER A 45 21.72 -13.74 -19.73
N GLY A 46 21.52 -15.05 -19.56
CA GLY A 46 20.22 -15.70 -19.69
C GLY A 46 19.13 -15.09 -18.80
N VAL A 47 17.90 -15.07 -19.32
CA VAL A 47 16.69 -14.50 -18.69
C VAL A 47 16.54 -14.92 -17.21
N MET A 48 16.98 -16.14 -16.86
CA MET A 48 16.93 -16.67 -15.49
C MET A 48 17.93 -16.00 -14.51
N GLN A 49 19.12 -15.61 -14.96
CA GLN A 49 20.14 -14.93 -14.11
C GLN A 49 19.84 -13.45 -13.91
N THR A 50 19.18 -12.82 -14.89
CA THR A 50 18.67 -11.44 -14.75
C THR A 50 17.51 -11.40 -13.75
N ILE A 51 16.63 -12.40 -13.74
CA ILE A 51 15.54 -12.51 -12.75
C ILE A 51 16.08 -12.77 -11.34
N GLU A 52 17.06 -13.67 -11.16
CA GLU A 52 17.70 -13.86 -9.84
C GLU A 52 18.35 -12.58 -9.32
N ARG A 53 19.07 -11.84 -10.16
CA ARG A 53 19.68 -10.56 -9.77
C ARG A 53 18.65 -9.47 -9.51
N ILE A 54 17.56 -9.41 -10.26
CA ILE A 54 16.44 -8.50 -9.97
C ILE A 54 15.80 -8.85 -8.63
N VAL A 55 15.63 -10.14 -8.30
CA VAL A 55 15.05 -10.57 -7.02
C VAL A 55 15.98 -10.27 -5.85
N ASP A 56 17.29 -10.52 -5.96
CA ASP A 56 18.26 -10.17 -4.91
C ASP A 56 18.41 -8.64 -4.75
N PHE A 57 18.41 -7.89 -5.86
CA PHE A 57 18.52 -6.42 -5.83
C PHE A 57 17.24 -5.75 -5.33
N TYR A 58 16.05 -6.22 -5.76
CA TYR A 58 14.77 -5.79 -5.21
C TYR A 58 14.60 -6.26 -3.78
N GLY A 59 15.16 -7.39 -3.35
CA GLY A 59 15.14 -7.83 -1.96
C GLY A 59 15.90 -6.88 -1.03
N HIS A 60 17.08 -6.41 -1.46
CA HIS A 60 17.90 -5.47 -0.68
C HIS A 60 17.37 -4.02 -0.77
N ASN A 61 16.92 -3.58 -1.95
CA ASN A 61 16.31 -2.27 -2.13
C ASN A 61 14.83 -2.22 -1.72
N LEU A 62 14.17 -3.36 -1.45
CA LEU A 62 12.79 -3.37 -0.98
C LEU A 62 12.67 -2.51 0.24
N PHE A 63 13.62 -2.61 1.18
CA PHE A 63 13.62 -1.82 2.40
C PHE A 63 13.75 -0.31 2.14
N MET A 64 14.56 0.08 1.14
CA MET A 64 14.78 1.48 0.78
C MET A 64 13.58 2.06 0.03
N TYR A 65 13.00 1.30 -0.91
CA TYR A 65 11.75 1.65 -1.58
C TYR A 65 10.57 1.65 -0.62
N PHE A 66 10.53 0.71 0.33
CA PHE A 66 9.50 0.67 1.37
C PHE A 66 9.61 1.88 2.28
N ALA A 67 10.82 2.29 2.69
CA ALA A 67 11.03 3.50 3.47
C ALA A 67 10.56 4.75 2.71
N GLN A 68 10.88 4.87 1.42
CA GLN A 68 10.53 6.03 0.60
C GLN A 68 9.05 6.08 0.20
N LEU A 69 8.43 4.92 -0.04
CA LEU A 69 7.03 4.80 -0.43
C LEU A 69 6.09 4.64 0.77
N SER A 70 6.59 4.36 1.98
CA SER A 70 5.79 4.11 3.19
C SER A 70 4.75 5.22 3.43
N GLY A 71 5.15 6.48 3.30
CA GLY A 71 4.25 7.62 3.47
C GLY A 71 3.17 7.73 2.38
N VAL A 72 3.49 7.35 1.13
CA VAL A 72 2.50 7.34 0.05
C VAL A 72 1.53 6.17 0.23
N ILE A 73 2.06 4.99 0.58
CA ILE A 73 1.27 3.79 0.82
C ILE A 73 0.31 3.99 1.99
N SER A 74 0.75 4.64 3.09
CA SER A 74 -0.12 4.90 4.25
C SER A 74 -1.27 5.85 3.92
N VAL A 75 -1.02 6.91 3.13
CA VAL A 75 -2.07 7.83 2.67
C VAL A 75 -3.06 7.14 1.74
N VAL A 76 -2.57 6.35 0.77
CA VAL A 76 -3.43 5.60 -0.15
C VAL A 76 -4.28 4.58 0.62
N ALA A 77 -3.68 3.86 1.57
CA ALA A 77 -4.37 2.90 2.43
C ALA A 77 -5.45 3.58 3.30
N ALA A 78 -5.15 4.75 3.87
CA ALA A 78 -6.12 5.54 4.64
C ALA A 78 -7.31 5.96 3.76
N CYS A 79 -7.04 6.46 2.55
CA CYS A 79 -8.06 6.88 1.60
C CYS A 79 -8.94 5.70 1.16
N PHE A 80 -8.34 4.54 0.88
CA PHE A 80 -9.08 3.32 0.53
C PHE A 80 -9.93 2.82 1.70
N THR A 81 -9.42 2.89 2.93
CA THR A 81 -10.15 2.47 4.13
C THR A 81 -11.38 3.35 4.36
N LEU A 82 -11.23 4.67 4.25
CA LEU A 82 -12.35 5.62 4.31
C LEU A 82 -13.34 5.42 3.15
N GLY A 83 -12.84 5.21 1.93
CA GLY A 83 -13.67 4.94 0.76
C GLY A 83 -14.52 3.68 0.92
N ARG A 84 -13.94 2.61 1.50
CA ARG A 84 -14.68 1.38 1.79
C ARG A 84 -15.75 1.60 2.86
N LEU A 85 -15.42 2.28 3.96
CA LEU A 85 -16.37 2.63 5.03
C LEU A 85 -17.53 3.49 4.50
N HIS A 86 -17.26 4.38 3.57
CA HIS A 86 -18.28 5.21 2.90
C HIS A 86 -19.14 4.36 1.96
N SER A 87 -18.53 3.53 1.10
CA SER A 87 -19.26 2.69 0.14
C SER A 87 -20.12 1.60 0.79
N SER A 88 -19.75 1.14 2.00
CA SER A 88 -20.53 0.16 2.76
C SER A 88 -21.59 0.80 3.67
N ASN A 89 -21.80 2.11 3.58
CA ASN A 89 -22.68 2.91 4.46
C ASN A 89 -22.36 2.78 5.97
N GLU A 90 -21.23 2.16 6.34
CA GLU A 90 -20.80 2.01 7.73
C GLU A 90 -20.45 3.37 8.33
N LEU A 91 -19.81 4.25 7.54
CA LEU A 91 -19.50 5.61 7.97
C LEU A 91 -20.78 6.42 8.29
N THR A 92 -21.78 6.33 7.42
CA THR A 92 -23.07 7.00 7.59
C THR A 92 -23.83 6.45 8.80
N ALA A 93 -23.78 5.14 9.04
CA ALA A 93 -24.39 4.51 10.21
C ALA A 93 -23.73 4.97 11.52
N ILE A 94 -22.39 5.06 11.56
CA ILE A 94 -21.63 5.51 12.74
C ILE A 94 -21.95 6.98 13.06
N LEU A 95 -22.01 7.85 12.05
CA LEU A 95 -22.36 9.26 12.21
C LEU A 95 -23.82 9.43 12.68
N SER A 96 -24.73 8.62 12.15
CA SER A 96 -26.15 8.63 12.53
C SER A 96 -26.37 8.12 13.97
N ALA A 97 -25.47 7.27 14.48
CA ALA A 97 -25.46 6.84 15.87
C ALA A 97 -24.90 7.90 16.85
N GLY A 98 -24.62 9.12 16.36
CA GLY A 98 -24.12 10.24 17.17
C GLY A 98 -22.62 10.19 17.48
N ALA A 99 -21.86 9.27 16.87
CA ALA A 99 -20.42 9.24 17.02
C ALA A 99 -19.73 10.27 16.12
N SER A 100 -18.81 11.06 16.67
CA SER A 100 -18.05 12.06 15.92
C SER A 100 -17.13 11.42 14.87
N LEU A 101 -17.00 12.05 13.70
CA LEU A 101 -16.06 11.65 12.64
C LEU A 101 -14.60 11.53 13.15
N TYR A 102 -14.20 12.39 14.08
CA TYR A 102 -12.88 12.37 14.72
C TYR A 102 -12.53 11.03 15.39
N ARG A 103 -13.53 10.29 15.88
CA ARG A 103 -13.35 9.00 16.54
C ARG A 103 -13.11 7.86 15.55
N VAL A 104 -13.50 8.04 14.28
CA VAL A 104 -13.21 7.11 13.18
C VAL A 104 -11.84 7.43 12.57
N ALA A 105 -11.47 8.71 12.52
CA ALA A 105 -10.18 9.15 11.98
C ALA A 105 -8.99 8.84 12.90
N THR A 106 -9.17 8.86 14.23
CA THR A 106 -8.11 8.58 15.22
C THR A 106 -7.40 7.23 15.02
N PRO A 107 -8.09 6.09 14.87
CA PRO A 107 -7.41 4.81 14.65
C PRO A 107 -6.70 4.74 13.28
N ILE A 108 -7.16 5.47 12.27
CA ILE A 108 -6.52 5.52 10.94
C ILE A 108 -5.25 6.36 11.01
N LEU A 109 -5.29 7.51 11.69
CA LEU A 109 -4.14 8.38 11.89
C LEU A 109 -3.07 7.71 12.75
N LEU A 110 -3.46 7.03 13.84
CA LEU A 110 -2.52 6.28 14.67
C LEU A 110 -1.89 5.09 13.94
N ALA A 111 -2.57 4.52 12.94
CA ALA A 111 -2.04 3.40 12.16
C ALA A 111 -1.19 3.84 10.96
N GLY A 112 -1.34 5.09 10.50
CA GLY A 112 -0.58 5.65 9.38
C GLY A 112 0.63 6.49 9.78
N LEU A 113 0.83 6.73 11.08
CA LEU A 113 1.96 7.45 11.68
C LEU A 113 3.05 6.46 12.10
#